data_AF-A0A847F8M8-F1
#
_entry.id   AF-A0A847F8M8-F1
#
_cell.length_a   1.000
_cell.length_b   1.000
_cell.length_c   1.000
_cell.angle_alpha   90.00
_cell.angle_beta   90.00
_cell.angle_gamma   90.00
#
_symmetry.space_group_name_H-M   'P 1'
#
loop_
_entity.id
_entity.type
_entity.pdbx_description
1 polymer ?
#
loop_
_entity_poly.entity_id
_entity_poly.type
_entity_poly.pdbx_seq_one_letter_code
_entity_poly.pdbx_strand_id
1 'polypeptide(L)' 'YPYVDLRTGRLIVVSCIDNLVKGAAGQAIQNMNIMCGFAEVAGLEAPPIYP' A
#
# COMPACT_ATOMS: atom_id res chain seq x y z
N TYR A 1 3.99 -10.58 -9.18
CA TYR A 1 5.12 -11.52 -9.17
C TYR A 1 6.39 -10.75 -9.48
N PRO A 2 7.43 -10.83 -8.64
CA PRO A 2 8.72 -10.24 -8.99
C PRO A 2 9.31 -10.98 -10.21
N TYR A 3 10.11 -10.28 -11.02
CA TYR A 3 10.75 -10.84 -12.20
C TYR A 3 12.25 -11.03 -11.95
N VAL A 4 12.77 -12.22 -12.24
CA VAL A 4 14.21 -12.51 -12.13
C VAL A 4 14.83 -12.45 -13.52
N ASP A 5 15.70 -11.47 -13.77
CA ASP A 5 16.53 -11.41 -14.96
C ASP A 5 17.78 -12.27 -14.79
N LEU A 6 17.73 -13.49 -15.34
CA LEU A 6 18.84 -14.45 -15.29
C LEU A 6 20.08 -13.98 -16.06
N ARG A 7 19.95 -13.09 -17.05
CA ARG A 7 21.11 -12.61 -17.84
C ARG A 7 22.02 -11.70 -17.01
N THR A 8 21.43 -10.93 -16.11
CA THR A 8 22.14 -9.94 -15.28
C THR A 8 22.18 -10.30 -13.81
N GLY A 9 21.49 -11.38 -13.41
CA GLY A 9 21.35 -11.78 -12.00
C GLY A 9 20.52 -10.81 -11.17
N ARG A 10 19.58 -10.07 -11.79
CA ARG A 10 18.80 -9.02 -11.12
C ARG A 10 17.39 -9.48 -10.76
N LEU A 11 16.94 -9.14 -9.56
CA LEU A 11 15.54 -9.25 -9.14
C LEU A 11 14.85 -7.89 -9.34
N ILE A 12 13.78 -7.87 -10.13
CA ILE A 12 12.98 -6.67 -10.41
C ILE A 12 11.66 -6.76 -9.65
N VAL A 13 11.41 -5.77 -8.81
CA VAL A 13 10.19 -5.62 -8.02
C VAL A 13 9.58 -4.25 -8.33
N VAL A 14 8.29 -4.21 -8.67
CA VAL A 14 7.55 -2.97 -8.94
C VAL A 14 6.43 -2.84 -7.93
N SER A 15 6.29 -1.65 -7.34
CA SER A 15 5.21 -1.29 -6.42
C SER A 15 4.62 0.05 -6.85
N CYS A 16 3.30 0.19 -6.72
CA CYS A 16 2.58 1.43 -7.00
C CYS A 16 1.59 1.68 -5.86
N ILE A 17 1.59 2.90 -5.33
CA ILE A 17 0.67 3.35 -4.29
C ILE A 17 0.29 4.80 -4.55
N ASP A 18 -0.88 5.22 -4.03
CA ASP A 18 -1.16 6.64 -3.84
C ASP A 18 -0.25 7.16 -2.71
N ASN A 19 0.56 8.17 -3.00
CA ASN A 19 1.56 8.69 -2.07
C ASN A 19 0.97 9.48 -0.90
N LEU A 20 -0.26 10.00 -1.02
CA LEU A 20 -0.94 10.74 0.04
C LEU A 20 -1.88 9.86 0.85
N VAL A 21 -2.50 8.85 0.23
CA VAL A 21 -3.33 7.87 0.95
C VAL A 21 -2.43 6.81 1.56
N LYS A 22 -1.99 5.81 0.78
CA LYS A 22 -1.22 4.69 1.32
C LYS A 22 0.22 5.07 1.64
N GLY A 23 0.76 6.10 0.99
CA GLY A 23 2.08 6.64 1.30
C GLY A 23 2.13 7.59 2.51
N ALA A 24 0.98 8.06 3.01
CA ALA A 24 0.93 8.97 4.15
C ALA A 24 -0.33 8.79 5.02
N ALA A 25 -1.40 9.57 4.78
CA ALA A 25 -2.52 9.74 5.70
C ALA A 25 -3.34 8.45 5.93
N GLY A 26 -3.58 7.69 4.87
CA GLY A 26 -4.26 6.39 4.95
C GLY A 26 -3.45 5.39 5.79
N GLN A 27 -2.12 5.38 5.67
CA GLN A 27 -1.29 4.52 6.51
C GLN A 27 -1.28 4.97 7.98
N ALA A 28 -1.32 6.29 8.24
CA ALA A 28 -1.45 6.81 9.58
C ALA A 28 -2.78 6.40 10.24
N ILE A 29 -3.87 6.44 9.48
CA ILE A 29 -5.20 5.99 9.95
C ILE A 29 -5.20 4.48 10.22
N GLN A 30 -4.62 3.65 9.35
CA GLN A 30 -4.52 2.21 9.62
C GLN A 30 -3.78 1.91 10.93
N ASN A 31 -2.66 2.60 11.15
CA ASN A 31 -1.88 2.43 12.38
C ASN A 31 -2.71 2.88 13.60
N MET A 32 -3.40 4.01 13.50
CA MET A 32 -4.30 4.50 14.55
C MET A 32 -5.43 3.50 14.83
N ASN A 33 -6.03 2.93 13.78
CA ASN A 33 -7.10 1.95 13.92
C ASN A 33 -6.65 0.77 14.76
N ILE A 34 -5.48 0.20 14.46
CA ILE A 34 -4.90 -0.90 15.24
C ILE A 34 -4.61 -0.45 16.68
N MET A 35 -3.97 0.71 16.88
CA MET A 35 -3.63 1.23 18.20
C MET A 35 -4.86 1.47 19.09
N CYS A 36 -5.99 1.85 18.50
CA CYS A 36 -7.23 2.14 19.21
C CYS A 36 -8.20 0.94 19.25
N GLY A 37 -7.84 -0.22 18.72
CA GLY A 37 -8.68 -1.43 18.71
C GLY A 37 -9.83 -1.41 17.71
N PHE A 38 -9.78 -0.53 16.72
CA PHE A 38 -10.70 -0.53 15.58
C PHE A 38 -10.26 -1.59 14.54
N ALA A 39 -11.16 -1.91 13.60
CA ALA A 39 -10.78 -2.67 12.42
C ALA A 39 -9.74 -1.88 11.60
N GLU A 40 -8.65 -2.50 11.16
CA GLU A 40 -7.56 -1.83 10.43
C GLU A 40 -8.05 -1.02 9.22
N VAL A 41 -9.04 -1.56 8.51
CA VAL A 41 -9.62 -0.96 7.30
C VAL A 41 -10.68 0.12 7.57
N ALA A 42 -11.04 0.36 8.83
CA ALA A 42 -12.09 1.31 9.18
C ALA A 42 -11.80 2.71 8.59
N GLY A 43 -12.71 3.22 7.76
CA GLY A 43 -12.58 4.52 7.09
C GLY A 43 -11.65 4.55 5.87
N LEU A 44 -11.17 3.40 5.39
CA LEU A 44 -10.20 3.29 4.28
C LEU A 44 -10.67 2.35 3.14
N GLU A 45 -11.97 2.08 3.07
CA GLU A 45 -12.57 1.14 2.12
C GLU A 45 -12.94 1.79 0.78
N ALA A 46 -12.63 3.07 0.61
CA ALA A 46 -12.93 3.79 -0.61
C ALA A 46 -12.26 3.12 -1.81
N PRO A 47 -13.00 2.86 -2.91
CA PRO A 47 -12.39 2.35 -4.12
C PRO A 47 -11.43 3.39 -4.72
N PRO A 48 -10.45 2.95 -5.54
CA PRO A 48 -9.64 3.87 -6.33
C PRO A 48 -10.54 4.76 -7.18
N ILE A 49 -10.21 6.05 -7.25
CA ILE A 49 -10.87 6.97 -8.17
C ILE A 49 -10.16 6.86 -9.52
N TYR A 50 -10.88 6.40 -10.54
CA TYR A 50 -10.40 6.25 -11.91
C TYR A 50 -11.59 6.10 -12.90
N PRO A 51 -11.59 6.75 -14.07
CA PRO A 51 -10.92 8.00 -14.43
C PRO A 51 -11.58 9.22 -13.77
#